data_AF-A0A6V7F2K7-F1
#
_entry.id   AF-A0A6V7F2K7-F1
#
_cell.length_a   1.000
_cell.length_b   1.000
_cell.length_c   1.000
_cell.angle_alpha   90.00
_cell.angle_beta   90.00
_cell.angle_gamma   90.00
#
_symmetry.space_group_name_H-M   'P 1'
#
loop_
_entity.id
_entity.type
_entity.pdbx_description
1 polymer ?
#
loop_
_entity_poly.entity_id
_entity_poly.type
_entity_poly.pdbx_seq_one_letter_code
_entity_poly.pdbx_strand_id
1 'polypeptide(L)'
;MSNASPHPHDESGIEWTDAVSDKGIPYQIGFRGSSQETEQADAAGEEAKRDFGIAVAWPLTGNNWTDTTAEVKSIAAISRYNLGAYGGTWAYILYFSNTEHYDYYFYDKTGDSYQVNTYRNGDHYVRYNSSDPAIAFIKGS
;
A
#
# COMPACT_ATOMS: atom_id res chain seq x y z
N MET A 1 -34.68 4.66 7.20
CA MET A 1 -33.65 5.15 6.27
C MET A 1 -32.31 4.67 6.82
N SER A 2 -31.79 3.56 6.29
CA SER A 2 -30.57 2.95 6.81
C SER A 2 -29.36 3.70 6.25
N ASN A 3 -28.73 4.55 7.06
CA ASN A 3 -27.38 5.03 6.79
C ASN A 3 -26.45 3.83 7.02
N ALA A 4 -26.10 3.13 5.95
CA ALA A 4 -24.93 2.27 5.97
C ALA A 4 -23.72 3.21 6.11
N SER A 5 -23.15 3.29 7.33
CA SER A 5 -21.78 3.77 7.48
C SER A 5 -20.89 2.94 6.54
N PRO A 6 -19.96 3.55 5.79
CA PRO A 6 -18.96 2.78 5.08
C PRO A 6 -18.28 1.88 6.10
N HIS A 7 -18.17 0.58 5.79
CA HIS A 7 -17.67 -0.45 6.70
C HIS A 7 -16.47 0.09 7.50
N PRO A 8 -16.49 0.07 8.85
CA PRO A 8 -15.23 0.14 9.56
C PRO A 8 -14.45 -1.08 9.08
N HIS A 9 -13.40 -0.86 8.29
CA HIS A 9 -12.48 -1.93 7.96
C HIS A 9 -12.04 -2.51 9.31
N ASP A 10 -12.26 -3.80 9.52
CA ASP A 10 -11.84 -4.48 10.74
C ASP A 10 -10.31 -4.51 10.75
N GLU A 11 -9.72 -3.45 11.27
CA GLU A 11 -8.28 -3.24 11.39
C GLU A 11 -7.74 -3.93 12.66
N SER A 12 -8.55 -4.75 13.33
CA SER A 12 -8.06 -5.63 14.39
C SER A 12 -7.00 -6.59 13.81
N GLY A 13 -5.89 -6.70 14.53
CA GLY A 13 -4.73 -7.50 14.10
C GLY A 13 -3.83 -6.83 13.06
N ILE A 14 -4.02 -5.54 12.74
CA ILE A 14 -3.03 -4.77 11.99
C ILE A 14 -2.02 -4.16 12.98
N GLU A 15 -0.76 -4.48 12.78
CA GLU A 15 0.37 -3.85 13.47
C GLU A 15 0.78 -2.61 12.68
N TRP A 16 0.82 -1.46 13.36
CA TRP A 16 1.14 -0.17 12.76
C TRP A 16 2.53 0.30 13.20
N THR A 17 3.30 0.78 12.23
CA THR A 17 4.62 1.38 12.44
C THR A 17 4.60 2.83 11.97
N ASP A 18 5.05 3.75 12.81
CA ASP A 18 5.19 5.16 12.46
C ASP A 18 6.42 5.39 11.57
N ALA A 19 6.29 6.27 10.60
CA ALA A 19 7.35 6.70 9.70
C ALA A 19 7.19 8.17 9.32
N VAL A 20 8.17 8.71 8.59
CA VAL A 20 8.19 10.12 8.15
C VAL A 20 8.43 10.14 6.65
N SER A 21 7.54 10.81 5.91
CA SER A 21 7.60 10.91 4.46
C SER A 21 8.78 11.76 3.99
N ASP A 22 9.07 11.75 2.69
CA ASP A 22 10.13 12.59 2.09
C ASP A 22 9.94 14.09 2.40
N LYS A 23 8.70 14.55 2.59
CA LYS A 23 8.39 15.94 2.97
C LYS A 23 8.34 16.20 4.47
N GLY A 24 8.71 15.22 5.30
CA GLY A 24 8.73 15.37 6.76
C GLY A 24 7.34 15.22 7.41
N ILE A 25 6.35 14.71 6.69
CA ILE A 25 4.99 14.52 7.21
C ILE A 25 4.90 13.11 7.81
N PRO A 26 4.39 12.95 9.05
CA PRO A 26 4.17 11.63 9.62
C PRO A 26 3.27 10.78 8.72
N TYR A 27 3.50 9.48 8.69
CA TYR A 27 2.59 8.50 8.11
C TYR A 27 2.74 7.17 8.87
N GLN A 28 1.83 6.23 8.64
CA GLN A 28 1.86 4.92 9.26
C GLN A 28 1.82 3.81 8.21
N ILE A 29 2.59 2.76 8.46
CA ILE A 29 2.60 1.53 7.67
C ILE A 29 1.93 0.45 8.51
N GLY A 30 0.98 -0.26 7.92
CA GLY A 30 0.29 -1.35 8.56
C GLY A 30 0.58 -2.68 7.87
N PHE A 31 0.54 -3.75 8.64
CA PHE A 31 0.52 -5.12 8.14
C PHE A 31 -0.34 -5.99 9.06
N ARG A 32 -1.15 -6.90 8.51
CA ARG A 32 -2.01 -7.78 9.32
C ARG A 32 -1.26 -9.01 9.84
N GLY A 33 -0.94 -9.09 11.12
CA GLY A 33 -0.29 -10.28 11.69
C GLY A 33 -1.19 -11.52 11.51
N SER A 34 -0.73 -12.54 10.78
CA SER A 34 -1.34 -13.87 10.84
C SER A 34 -0.46 -14.74 11.72
N SER A 35 -1.04 -15.28 12.78
CA SER A 35 -0.60 -16.56 13.31
C SER A 35 -0.71 -17.59 12.17
N GLN A 36 0.44 -18.11 11.72
CA GLN A 36 0.61 -19.07 10.63
C GLN A 36 0.50 -18.48 9.21
N GLU A 37 1.66 -18.08 8.67
CA GLU A 37 2.02 -18.48 7.31
C GLU A 37 3.52 -18.76 7.32
N THR A 38 3.85 -20.00 6.96
CA THR A 38 5.19 -20.58 6.97
C THR A 38 6.15 -19.71 6.18
N GLU A 39 7.30 -19.41 6.80
CA GLU A 39 8.53 -19.06 6.10
C GLU A 39 8.85 -20.18 5.11
N GLN A 40 8.29 -20.09 3.90
CA GLN A 40 8.79 -20.86 2.79
C GLN A 40 9.95 -20.02 2.25
N ALA A 41 11.13 -20.29 2.80
CA ALA A 41 12.38 -19.85 2.23
C ALA A 41 12.47 -20.49 0.84
N ASP A 42 12.05 -19.77 -0.19
CA ASP A 42 12.25 -20.18 -1.58
C ASP A 42 13.75 -20.06 -1.89
N ALA A 43 14.49 -21.13 -1.56
CA ALA A 43 15.84 -21.39 -2.02
C ALA A 43 15.82 -21.86 -3.50
N ALA A 44 15.14 -21.11 -4.36
CA ALA A 44 15.16 -21.29 -5.80
C ALA A 44 15.75 -20.01 -6.39
N GLY A 45 17.03 -20.09 -6.80
CA GLY A 45 17.88 -18.99 -7.26
C GLY A 45 17.12 -17.73 -7.64
N GLU A 46 17.03 -16.79 -6.69
CA GLU A 46 16.40 -15.49 -6.91
C GLU A 46 17.10 -14.84 -8.10
N GLU A 47 16.41 -14.76 -9.25
CA GLU A 47 16.74 -13.67 -10.16
C GLU A 47 16.60 -12.40 -9.31
N ALA A 48 17.69 -11.65 -9.20
CA ALA A 48 17.70 -10.42 -8.41
C ALA A 48 16.49 -9.58 -8.86
N LYS A 49 15.62 -9.28 -7.90
CA LYS A 49 14.46 -8.41 -8.14
C LYS A 49 14.93 -7.15 -8.81
N ARG A 50 14.27 -6.79 -9.90
CA ARG A 50 14.67 -5.62 -10.67
C ARG A 50 14.00 -4.39 -10.10
N ASP A 51 14.81 -3.38 -9.85
CA ASP A 51 14.31 -2.04 -9.57
C ASP A 51 13.29 -1.64 -10.65
N PHE A 52 12.21 -1.01 -10.23
CA PHE A 52 11.20 -0.50 -11.14
C PHE A 52 10.72 0.89 -10.76
N GLY A 53 10.14 1.57 -11.74
CA GLY A 53 9.42 2.83 -11.57
C GLY A 53 8.30 2.91 -12.60
N ILE A 54 7.06 3.07 -12.15
CA ILE A 54 5.88 3.06 -13.02
C ILE A 54 5.01 4.27 -12.68
N ALA A 55 4.68 5.07 -13.70
CA ALA A 55 3.65 6.08 -13.58
C ALA A 55 2.28 5.42 -13.49
N VAL A 56 1.51 5.77 -12.47
CA VAL A 56 0.17 5.24 -12.24
C VAL A 56 -0.83 6.38 -12.11
N ALA A 57 -2.11 6.06 -12.24
CA ALA A 57 -3.20 6.98 -11.95
C ALA A 57 -4.19 6.28 -11.03
N TRP A 58 -3.87 6.24 -9.73
CA TRP A 58 -4.72 5.60 -8.72
C TRP A 58 -5.52 6.68 -7.99
N PRO A 59 -6.75 6.99 -8.45
CA PRO A 59 -7.62 7.93 -7.75
C PRO A 59 -8.16 7.32 -6.46
N LEU A 60 -8.87 8.14 -5.68
CA LEU A 60 -9.73 7.60 -4.63
C LEU A 60 -10.75 6.65 -5.27
N THR A 61 -10.85 5.47 -4.68
CA THR A 61 -11.75 4.38 -5.08
C THR A 61 -13.02 4.33 -4.21
N GLY A 62 -13.14 5.25 -3.24
CA GLY A 62 -14.26 5.26 -2.29
C GLY A 62 -14.26 4.03 -1.38
N ASN A 63 -13.08 3.56 -0.97
CA ASN A 63 -12.90 2.36 -0.14
C ASN A 63 -13.24 1.03 -0.86
N ASN A 64 -13.04 0.95 -2.18
CA ASN A 64 -13.30 -0.25 -2.97
C ASN A 64 -12.02 -0.82 -3.59
N TRP A 65 -11.82 -2.13 -3.47
CA TRP A 65 -10.72 -2.82 -4.15
C TRP A 65 -10.84 -2.70 -5.67
N THR A 66 -9.75 -2.23 -6.28
CA THR A 66 -9.60 -2.05 -7.72
C THR A 66 -8.40 -2.85 -8.20
N ASP A 67 -8.61 -3.67 -9.23
CA ASP A 67 -7.52 -4.38 -9.90
C ASP A 67 -6.54 -3.40 -10.55
N THR A 68 -5.25 -3.67 -10.38
CA THR A 68 -4.20 -2.93 -11.08
C THR A 68 -4.10 -3.37 -12.56
N THR A 69 -3.43 -2.56 -13.38
CA THR A 69 -3.17 -2.89 -14.79
C THR A 69 -2.24 -4.10 -14.89
N ALA A 70 -2.25 -4.78 -16.04
CA ALA A 70 -1.35 -5.91 -16.29
C ALA A 70 0.14 -5.54 -16.14
N GLU A 71 0.51 -4.31 -16.50
CA GLU A 71 1.87 -3.78 -16.33
C GLU A 71 2.26 -3.70 -14.84
N VAL A 72 1.40 -3.12 -14.00
CA VAL A 72 1.65 -3.04 -12.55
C VAL A 72 1.71 -4.44 -11.94
N LYS A 73 0.83 -5.35 -12.34
CA LYS A 73 0.86 -6.76 -11.86
C LYS A 73 2.17 -7.44 -12.22
N SER A 74 2.67 -7.22 -13.43
CA SER A 74 3.86 -7.89 -13.94
C SER A 74 5.17 -7.29 -13.44
N ILE A 75 5.23 -5.98 -13.22
CA ILE A 75 6.48 -5.28 -12.89
C ILE A 75 6.56 -4.98 -11.40
N ALA A 76 5.48 -4.47 -10.81
CA ALA A 76 5.46 -4.08 -9.42
C ALA A 76 4.87 -5.17 -8.51
N ALA A 77 4.41 -6.29 -9.05
CA ALA A 77 3.77 -7.38 -8.30
C ALA A 77 2.59 -6.93 -7.40
N ILE A 78 2.01 -5.75 -7.63
CA ILE A 78 0.81 -5.29 -6.92
C ILE A 78 -0.41 -5.72 -7.72
N SER A 79 -1.26 -6.54 -7.12
CA SER A 79 -2.43 -7.15 -7.76
C SER A 79 -3.67 -6.25 -7.72
N ARG A 80 -3.85 -5.50 -6.65
CA ARG A 80 -4.99 -4.62 -6.42
C ARG A 80 -4.64 -3.54 -5.40
N TYR A 81 -5.40 -2.46 -5.43
CA TYR A 81 -5.31 -1.38 -4.45
C TYR A 81 -6.71 -0.89 -4.08
N ASN A 82 -6.79 -0.23 -2.94
CA ASN A 82 -7.94 0.56 -2.54
C ASN A 82 -7.39 1.82 -1.89
N LEU A 83 -7.73 2.98 -2.45
CA LEU A 83 -7.43 4.28 -1.85
C LEU A 83 -8.73 4.96 -1.45
N GLY A 84 -8.80 5.49 -0.22
CA GLY A 84 -9.96 6.25 0.19
C GLY A 84 -9.72 7.14 1.41
N ALA A 85 -10.77 7.92 1.71
CA ALA A 85 -10.78 8.76 2.89
C ALA A 85 -10.79 7.89 4.16
N TYR A 86 -9.99 8.33 5.12
CA TYR A 86 -9.94 7.79 6.47
C TYR A 86 -10.48 8.83 7.46
N GLY A 87 -10.28 8.63 8.76
CA GLY A 87 -10.71 9.57 9.79
C GLY A 87 -9.74 9.68 10.95
N GLY A 88 -9.95 10.70 11.78
CA GLY A 88 -9.10 10.98 12.94
C GLY A 88 -7.77 11.63 12.54
N THR A 89 -6.66 11.07 13.01
CA THR A 89 -5.29 11.60 12.78
C THR A 89 -4.87 11.58 11.31
N TRP A 90 -5.44 10.67 10.52
CA TRP A 90 -5.07 10.43 9.13
C TRP A 90 -6.25 10.72 8.20
N ALA A 91 -6.01 11.51 7.16
CA ALA A 91 -7.03 11.87 6.18
C ALA A 91 -7.28 10.75 5.16
N TYR A 92 -6.27 9.92 4.86
CA TYR A 92 -6.34 8.90 3.82
C TYR A 92 -5.70 7.58 4.26
N ILE A 93 -6.16 6.51 3.63
CA ILE A 93 -5.58 5.18 3.72
C ILE A 93 -5.46 4.54 2.34
N LEU A 94 -4.30 3.98 2.04
CA LEU A 94 -4.03 3.12 0.90
C LEU A 94 -3.93 1.68 1.41
N TYR A 95 -4.76 0.80 0.87
CA TYR A 95 -4.62 -0.64 0.94
C TYR A 95 -4.03 -1.13 -0.38
N PHE A 96 -3.09 -2.08 -0.33
CA PHE A 96 -2.61 -2.76 -1.52
C PHE A 96 -2.28 -4.22 -1.23
N SER A 97 -2.35 -5.07 -2.25
CA SER A 97 -1.98 -6.49 -2.15
C SER A 97 -0.84 -6.81 -3.10
N ASN A 98 0.27 -7.33 -2.58
CA ASN A 98 1.42 -7.75 -3.40
C ASN A 98 1.55 -9.28 -3.50
N THR A 99 2.07 -9.76 -4.63
CA THR A 99 2.45 -11.16 -4.86
C THR A 99 3.95 -11.40 -4.76
N GLU A 100 4.72 -10.33 -4.66
CA GLU A 100 6.15 -10.34 -4.41
C GLU A 100 6.52 -9.14 -3.52
N HIS A 101 7.47 -9.34 -2.62
CA HIS A 101 7.85 -8.38 -1.61
C HIS A 101 8.96 -7.46 -2.14
N TYR A 102 8.77 -6.15 -2.02
CA TYR A 102 9.74 -5.11 -2.38
C TYR A 102 9.79 -4.05 -1.27
N ASP A 103 10.82 -3.21 -1.31
CA ASP A 103 10.78 -1.90 -0.67
C ASP A 103 10.02 -0.91 -1.57
N TYR A 104 8.70 -0.83 -1.38
CA TYR A 104 7.84 0.00 -2.21
C TYR A 104 7.89 1.47 -1.79
N TYR A 105 7.76 2.37 -2.75
CA TYR A 105 7.51 3.78 -2.48
C TYR A 105 6.32 4.25 -3.31
N PHE A 106 5.33 4.81 -2.63
CA PHE A 106 4.13 5.37 -3.25
C PHE A 106 4.24 6.89 -3.25
N TYR A 107 4.14 7.49 -4.43
CA TYR A 107 4.19 8.94 -4.59
C TYR A 107 2.80 9.48 -4.87
N ASP A 108 2.33 10.38 -4.01
CA ASP A 108 1.09 11.10 -4.26
C ASP A 108 1.25 12.17 -5.36
N LYS A 109 0.15 12.81 -5.75
CA LYS A 109 0.18 13.88 -6.78
C LYS A 109 0.85 15.17 -6.32
N THR A 110 1.07 15.33 -5.02
CA THR A 110 1.89 16.44 -4.50
C THR A 110 3.39 16.14 -4.67
N GLY A 111 3.75 14.88 -4.93
CA GLY A 111 5.11 14.38 -4.99
C GLY A 111 5.71 14.03 -3.63
N ASP A 112 4.90 13.87 -2.58
CA ASP A 112 5.37 13.25 -1.32
C ASP A 112 5.46 11.73 -1.48
N SER A 113 6.34 11.07 -0.72
CA SER A 113 6.56 9.63 -0.86
C SER A 113 6.40 8.88 0.46
N TYR A 114 5.85 7.67 0.37
CA TYR A 114 5.62 6.78 1.50
C TYR A 114 6.34 5.46 1.23
N GLN A 115 7.44 5.23 1.94
CA GLN A 115 8.19 3.98 1.89
C GLN A 115 7.43 2.88 2.65
N VAL A 116 7.33 1.70 2.05
CA VAL A 116 6.67 0.52 2.59
C VAL A 116 7.54 -0.69 2.30
N ASN A 117 8.41 -1.02 3.25
CA ASN A 117 9.20 -2.24 3.18
C ASN A 117 8.32 -3.46 3.47
N THR A 118 7.90 -4.14 2.41
CA THR A 118 7.15 -5.38 2.54
C THR A 118 8.13 -6.53 2.71
N TYR A 119 8.04 -7.24 3.83
CA TYR A 119 8.85 -8.45 4.10
C TYR A 119 8.05 -9.74 3.88
N ARG A 120 6.82 -9.61 3.38
CA ARG A 120 5.90 -10.71 3.08
C ARG A 120 4.91 -10.30 1.99
N ASN A 121 4.33 -11.30 1.36
CA ASN A 121 3.27 -11.11 0.37
C ASN A 121 1.91 -10.92 1.07
N GLY A 122 0.93 -10.36 0.35
CA GLY A 122 -0.42 -10.16 0.84
C GLY A 122 -0.79 -8.69 1.03
N ASP A 123 -1.69 -8.44 1.98
CA ASP A 123 -2.31 -7.12 2.19
C ASP A 123 -1.47 -6.23 3.12
N HIS A 124 -1.18 -5.02 2.64
CA HIS A 124 -0.44 -3.96 3.33
C HIS A 124 -1.22 -2.65 3.31
N TYR A 125 -0.86 -1.75 4.23
CA TYR A 125 -1.64 -0.57 4.53
C TYR A 125 -0.74 0.66 4.71
N VAL A 126 -1.17 1.82 4.25
CA VAL A 126 -0.49 3.10 4.46
C VAL A 126 -1.52 4.14 4.87
N ARG A 127 -1.36 4.75 6.03
CA ARG A 127 -2.17 5.90 6.47
C ARG A 127 -1.35 7.17 6.37
N TYR A 128 -1.90 8.21 5.76
CA TYR A 128 -1.15 9.43 5.47
C TYR A 128 -2.06 10.66 5.34
N ASN A 129 -1.43 11.82 5.28
CA ASN A 129 -2.07 13.11 5.05
C ASN A 129 -1.49 13.73 3.77
N SER A 130 -2.37 14.18 2.87
CA SER A 130 -1.98 14.83 1.61
C SER A 130 -3.06 15.80 1.15
N SER A 131 -2.67 16.87 0.44
CA SER A 131 -3.63 17.77 -0.23
C SER A 131 -4.13 17.23 -1.58
N ASP A 132 -3.41 16.27 -2.18
CA ASP A 132 -3.82 15.54 -3.39
C ASP A 132 -3.38 14.07 -3.26
N PRO A 133 -4.20 13.21 -2.63
CA PRO A 133 -3.78 11.90 -2.14
C PRO A 133 -3.67 10.83 -3.23
N ALA A 134 -4.10 11.12 -4.46
CA ALA A 134 -4.05 10.15 -5.55
C ALA A 134 -2.60 9.74 -5.82
N ILE A 135 -2.35 8.44 -5.98
CA ILE A 135 -1.00 7.94 -6.27
C ILE A 135 -0.72 8.14 -7.76
N ALA A 136 0.40 8.79 -8.05
CA ALA A 136 0.84 9.16 -9.39
C ALA A 136 2.05 8.34 -9.86
N PHE A 137 2.82 7.79 -8.93
CA PHE A 137 4.00 7.00 -9.26
C PHE A 137 4.30 5.96 -8.17
N ILE A 138 4.80 4.81 -8.59
CA ILE A 138 5.29 3.76 -7.69
C ILE A 138 6.69 3.34 -8.13
N LYS A 139 7.55 3.05 -7.16
CA LYS A 139 8.83 2.35 -7.39
C LYS A 139 9.01 1.23 -6.38
N GLY A 140 9.91 0.31 -6.69
CA GLY A 140 10.35 -0.74 -5.80
C GLY A 140 11.78 -1.16 -6.10
N SER A 141 12.45 -1.68 -5.08
CA SER A 141 13.79 -2.26 -5.09
C SER A 141 13.87 -3.43 -4.12
#